data_AF-A0A1H8VWT8-F1
#
_entry.id   AF-A0A1H8VWT8-F1
#
_cell.length_a   1.000
_cell.length_b   1.000
_cell.length_c   1.000
_cell.angle_alpha   90.00
_cell.angle_beta   90.00
_cell.angle_gamma   90.00
#
_symmetry.space_group_name_H-M   'P 1'
#
loop_
_entity.id
_entity.type
_entity.pdbx_description
1 polymer ?
#
loop_
_entity_poly.entity_id
_entity_poly.type
_entity_poly.pdbx_seq_one_letter_code
_entity_poly.pdbx_strand_id
1 'polypeptide(L)'
;MLKDIPAFMLHMPQINTGIAITLATSVLVSAACILRVYALSKQIKFQRDIIAEQQSRLLSLNEIIEQNGQSKADHIGHFVCLVSNYITKFEKLNRSIKRHLAVKNYRDILPCFDDIDVKYERKSLCRDFDKYFLKAFPNFVMEFNAMLKKEDQIWPKRIGQLNTELRIFALMKLGITDCETIAGILEYSANTIYVYKMRIKARLNMPADDTDGVTLFKASFDEAGRYVKSA
;
A
#
# COMPACT_ATOMS: atom_id res chain seq x y z
N MET A 1 46.20 76.08 -62.50
CA MET A 1 46.67 75.42 -61.26
C MET A 1 45.47 74.90 -60.48
N LEU A 2 45.15 73.61 -60.63
CA LEU A 2 44.59 72.74 -59.60
C LEU A 2 44.56 71.33 -60.21
N LYS A 3 45.11 70.39 -59.44
CA LYS A 3 45.54 69.04 -59.83
C LYS A 3 44.42 68.20 -60.42
N ASP A 4 44.67 67.64 -61.61
CA ASP A 4 44.01 66.44 -62.09
C ASP A 4 44.26 65.30 -61.10
N ILE A 5 43.17 64.85 -60.48
CA ILE A 5 43.13 63.63 -59.69
C ILE A 5 43.15 62.47 -60.68
N PRO A 6 44.16 61.59 -60.68
CA PRO A 6 44.19 60.48 -61.63
C PRO A 6 43.03 59.52 -61.35
N ALA A 7 42.23 59.27 -62.38
CA ALA A 7 41.07 58.37 -62.41
C ALA A 7 41.38 56.89 -62.07
N PHE A 8 42.61 56.59 -61.65
CA PHE A 8 43.10 55.27 -61.25
C PHE A 8 42.77 54.90 -59.79
N MET A 9 42.28 55.86 -58.99
CA MET A 9 41.89 55.62 -57.58
C MET A 9 40.46 55.03 -57.39
N LEU A 10 39.75 54.65 -58.47
CA LEU A 10 38.35 54.18 -58.41
C LEU A 10 38.16 52.65 -58.60
N HIS A 11 39.25 51.89 -58.75
CA HIS A 11 39.21 50.43 -58.97
C HIS A 11 40.25 49.66 -58.15
N MET A 12 40.16 49.76 -56.82
CA MET A 12 40.63 48.71 -55.89
C MET A 12 39.41 47.87 -55.46
N PRO A 13 39.57 46.56 -55.19
CA PRO A 13 38.76 45.56 -55.86
C PRO A 13 37.48 45.24 -55.09
N GLN A 14 36.34 45.56 -55.70
CA GLN A 14 35.00 45.08 -55.31
C GLN A 14 34.97 43.55 -55.07
N ILE A 15 35.88 42.81 -55.70
CA ILE A 15 36.04 41.35 -55.59
C ILE A 15 36.57 40.93 -54.20
N ASN A 16 37.55 41.63 -53.62
CA ASN A 16 38.08 41.25 -52.30
C ASN A 16 37.10 41.58 -51.17
N THR A 17 36.34 42.67 -51.30
CA THR A 17 35.28 43.03 -50.35
C THR A 17 34.14 42.02 -50.39
N GLY A 18 33.78 41.50 -51.57
CA GLY A 18 32.77 40.44 -51.72
C GLY A 18 33.19 39.12 -51.06
N ILE A 19 34.44 38.68 -51.26
CA ILE A 19 35.00 37.46 -50.65
C ILE A 19 35.07 37.59 -49.11
N ALA A 20 35.43 38.77 -48.60
CA ALA A 20 35.46 39.01 -47.16
C ALA A 20 34.05 38.90 -46.53
N ILE A 21 33.02 39.40 -47.21
CA ILE A 21 31.63 39.33 -46.74
C ILE A 21 31.11 37.88 -46.74
N THR A 22 31.39 37.09 -47.79
CA THR A 22 30.94 35.68 -47.85
C THR A 22 31.65 34.78 -46.83
N LEU A 23 32.94 35.03 -46.56
CA LEU A 23 33.65 34.36 -45.48
C LEU A 23 33.08 34.75 -44.11
N ALA A 24 32.79 36.03 -43.88
CA ALA A 24 32.22 36.50 -42.63
C ALA A 24 30.81 35.92 -42.38
N THR A 25 29.96 35.84 -43.40
CA THR A 25 28.62 35.23 -43.27
C THR A 25 28.71 33.71 -43.05
N SER A 26 29.64 33.02 -43.73
CA SER A 26 29.91 31.60 -43.50
C SER A 26 30.38 31.32 -42.06
N VAL A 27 31.26 32.16 -41.52
CA VAL A 27 31.72 32.07 -40.12
C VAL A 27 30.57 32.34 -39.15
N LEU A 28 29.72 33.32 -39.41
CA LEU A 28 28.54 33.59 -38.57
C LEU A 28 27.54 32.43 -38.58
N VAL A 29 27.27 31.84 -39.74
CA VAL A 29 26.36 30.69 -39.88
C VAL A 29 26.92 29.46 -39.17
N SER A 30 28.20 29.18 -39.32
CA SER A 30 28.86 28.05 -38.63
C SER A 30 28.87 28.24 -37.11
N ALA A 31 29.15 29.44 -36.61
CA ALA A 31 29.06 29.76 -35.18
C ALA A 31 27.63 29.59 -34.63
N ALA A 32 26.61 30.06 -35.37
CA ALA A 32 25.20 29.87 -35.00
C ALA A 32 24.80 28.38 -34.98
N CYS A 33 25.30 27.58 -35.94
CA CYS A 33 25.14 26.13 -35.95
C CYS A 33 25.76 25.47 -34.72
N ILE A 34 26.99 25.84 -34.35
CA ILE A 34 27.68 25.30 -33.17
C ILE A 34 26.91 25.62 -31.88
N LEU A 35 26.42 26.85 -31.72
CA LEU A 35 25.61 27.24 -30.56
C LEU A 35 24.28 26.48 -30.49
N ARG A 36 23.61 26.27 -31.62
CA ARG A 36 22.40 25.44 -31.71
C ARG A 36 22.68 23.99 -31.31
N VAL A 37 23.76 23.39 -31.83
CA VAL A 37 24.17 22.01 -31.49
C VAL A 37 24.50 21.90 -30.00
N TYR A 38 25.19 22.89 -29.43
CA TYR A 38 25.50 22.93 -28.00
C TYR A 38 24.22 23.02 -27.13
N ALA A 39 23.28 23.91 -27.50
CA ALA A 39 22.01 24.06 -26.79
C ALA A 39 21.16 22.77 -26.85
N LEU A 40 21.06 22.15 -28.03
CA LEU A 40 20.36 20.88 -28.22
C LEU A 40 21.02 19.76 -27.41
N SER A 41 22.34 19.69 -27.38
CA SER A 41 23.09 18.69 -26.60
C SER A 41 22.81 18.84 -25.10
N LYS A 42 22.73 20.08 -24.59
CA LYS A 42 22.37 20.36 -23.19
C LYS A 42 20.94 19.90 -22.87
N GLN A 43 19.98 20.16 -23.76
CA GLN A 43 18.59 19.78 -23.57
C GLN A 43 18.40 18.26 -23.64
N ILE A 44 19.12 17.57 -24.53
CA ILE A 44 19.16 16.10 -24.60
C ILE A 44 19.71 15.53 -23.28
N LYS A 45 20.77 16.11 -22.73
CA LYS A 45 21.32 15.67 -21.44
C LYS A 45 20.31 15.81 -20.31
N PHE A 46 19.66 16.98 -20.20
CA PHE A 46 18.64 17.22 -19.19
C PHE A 46 17.44 16.25 -19.32
N GLN A 47 16.97 16.00 -20.55
CA GLN A 47 15.92 15.01 -20.78
C GLN A 47 16.36 13.60 -20.41
N ARG A 48 17.61 13.21 -20.72
CA ARG A 48 18.16 11.91 -20.32
C ARG A 48 18.23 11.76 -18.81
N ASP A 49 18.63 12.82 -18.10
CA ASP A 49 18.71 12.81 -16.63
C ASP A 49 17.31 12.64 -16.02
N ILE A 50 16.30 13.36 -16.54
CA ILE A 50 14.90 13.17 -16.13
C ILE A 50 14.41 11.76 -16.44
N ILE A 51 14.67 11.23 -17.63
CA ILE A 51 14.26 9.88 -18.01
C ILE A 51 14.91 8.84 -17.09
N ALA A 52 16.20 9.02 -16.75
CA ALA A 52 16.91 8.13 -15.84
C ALA A 52 16.30 8.18 -14.42
N GLU A 53 15.96 9.36 -13.92
CA GLU A 53 15.28 9.53 -12.63
C GLU A 53 13.90 8.86 -12.63
N GLN A 54 13.09 9.09 -13.68
CA GLN A 54 11.78 8.48 -13.86
C GLN A 54 11.88 6.95 -13.93
N GLN A 55 12.87 6.42 -14.65
CA GLN A 55 13.12 4.99 -14.75
C GLN A 55 13.54 4.38 -13.41
N SER A 56 14.40 5.07 -12.64
CA SER A 56 14.76 4.66 -11.28
C SER A 56 13.52 4.62 -10.37
N ARG A 57 12.64 5.62 -10.49
CA ARG A 57 11.39 5.67 -9.72
C ARG A 57 10.45 4.53 -10.09
N LEU A 58 10.27 4.24 -11.38
CA LEU A 58 9.46 3.11 -11.85
C LEU A 58 9.98 1.77 -11.33
N LEU A 59 11.30 1.56 -11.36
CA LEU A 59 11.91 0.34 -10.81
C LEU A 59 11.65 0.22 -9.30
N SER A 60 11.81 1.29 -8.54
CA SER A 60 11.51 1.28 -7.10
C SER A 60 10.04 0.98 -6.79
N LEU A 61 9.11 1.51 -7.58
CA LEU A 61 7.68 1.24 -7.43
C LEU A 61 7.33 -0.20 -7.80
N ASN A 62 7.92 -0.73 -8.87
CA ASN A 62 7.76 -2.13 -9.26
C ASN A 62 8.27 -3.07 -8.17
N GLU A 63 9.43 -2.78 -7.58
CA GLU A 63 9.98 -3.55 -6.47
C GLU A 63 9.05 -3.52 -5.24
N ILE A 64 8.49 -2.36 -4.89
CA ILE A 64 7.50 -2.24 -3.82
C ILE A 64 6.23 -3.06 -4.14
N ILE A 65 5.76 -3.04 -5.39
CA ILE A 65 4.60 -3.82 -5.83
C ILE A 65 4.89 -5.32 -5.74
N GLU A 66 6.06 -5.75 -6.18
CA GLU A 66 6.49 -7.15 -6.13
C GLU A 66 6.63 -7.64 -4.69
N GLN A 67 7.29 -6.87 -3.82
CA GLN A 67 7.38 -7.15 -2.38
C GLN A 67 6.00 -7.23 -1.73
N ASN A 68 5.09 -6.29 -2.07
CA ASN A 68 3.71 -6.32 -1.61
C ASN A 68 2.95 -7.56 -2.14
N GLY A 69 3.18 -7.95 -3.40
CA GLY A 69 2.60 -9.13 -4.01
C GLY A 69 3.08 -10.42 -3.33
N GLN A 70 4.37 -10.54 -3.07
CA GLN A 70 4.97 -11.66 -2.37
C GLN A 70 4.45 -11.78 -0.93
N SER A 71 4.35 -10.64 -0.22
CA SER A 71 3.74 -10.59 1.11
C SER A 71 2.27 -11.04 1.05
N LYS A 72 1.46 -10.59 0.08
CA LYS A 72 0.07 -11.05 -0.07
C LYS A 72 -0.02 -12.56 -0.34
N ALA A 73 0.85 -13.11 -1.17
CA ALA A 73 0.92 -14.55 -1.46
C ALA A 73 1.27 -15.37 -0.20
N ASP A 74 2.21 -14.90 0.63
CA ASP A 74 2.55 -15.54 1.92
C ASP A 74 1.32 -15.65 2.84
N HIS A 75 0.50 -14.60 2.92
CA HIS A 75 -0.70 -14.59 3.76
C HIS A 75 -1.74 -15.62 3.28
N ILE A 76 -1.93 -15.74 1.96
CA ILE A 76 -2.82 -16.75 1.38
C ILE A 76 -2.28 -18.16 1.66
N GLY A 77 -0.97 -18.39 1.48
CA GLY A 77 -0.32 -19.65 1.80
C GLY A 77 -0.53 -20.06 3.26
N HIS A 78 -0.33 -19.12 4.20
CA HIS A 78 -0.61 -19.36 5.62
C HIS A 78 -2.08 -19.69 5.90
N PHE A 79 -3.02 -18.98 5.27
CA PHE A 79 -4.45 -19.27 5.41
C PHE A 79 -4.79 -20.68 4.93
N VAL A 80 -4.27 -21.11 3.78
CA VAL A 80 -4.48 -22.47 3.25
C VAL A 80 -3.90 -23.51 4.21
N CYS A 81 -2.70 -23.28 4.75
CA CYS A 81 -2.12 -24.17 5.77
C CYS A 81 -2.98 -24.25 7.04
N LEU A 82 -3.52 -23.12 7.50
CA LEU A 82 -4.39 -23.06 8.68
C LEU A 82 -5.66 -23.88 8.45
N VAL A 83 -6.32 -23.72 7.30
CA VAL A 83 -7.51 -24.50 6.93
C VAL A 83 -7.18 -25.98 6.83
N SER A 84 -6.06 -26.35 6.19
CA SER A 84 -5.60 -27.74 6.09
C SER A 84 -5.38 -28.39 7.47
N ASN A 85 -4.79 -27.65 8.42
CA ASN A 85 -4.60 -28.10 9.79
C ASN A 85 -5.94 -28.38 10.48
N TYR A 86 -6.92 -27.48 10.35
CA TYR A 86 -8.27 -27.69 10.92
C TYR A 86 -9.01 -28.86 10.27
N ILE A 87 -8.92 -29.03 8.94
CA ILE A 87 -9.47 -30.20 8.25
C ILE A 87 -8.85 -31.49 8.80
N THR A 88 -7.53 -31.51 8.99
CA THR A 88 -6.82 -32.68 9.53
C THR A 88 -7.27 -33.00 10.96
N LYS A 89 -7.46 -31.99 11.83
CA LYS A 89 -8.02 -32.19 13.18
C LYS A 89 -9.44 -32.76 13.12
N PHE A 90 -10.29 -32.22 12.25
CA PHE A 90 -11.65 -32.70 12.06
C PHE A 90 -11.70 -34.13 11.54
N GLU A 91 -10.83 -34.50 10.59
CA GLU A 91 -10.70 -35.87 10.11
C GLU A 91 -10.30 -36.85 11.21
N LYS A 92 -9.33 -36.46 12.07
CA LYS A 92 -8.91 -37.30 13.20
C LYS A 92 -10.07 -37.57 14.15
N LEU A 93 -10.82 -36.54 14.51
CA LEU A 93 -12.01 -36.67 15.35
C LEU A 93 -13.04 -37.61 14.70
N ASN A 94 -13.37 -37.38 13.42
CA ASN A 94 -14.35 -38.18 12.69
C ASN A 94 -13.91 -39.66 12.58
N ARG A 95 -12.63 -39.92 12.31
CA ARG A 95 -12.08 -41.29 12.28
C ARG A 95 -12.16 -41.96 13.65
N SER A 96 -11.85 -41.23 14.73
CA SER A 96 -11.92 -41.75 16.09
C SER A 96 -13.36 -42.17 16.44
N ILE A 97 -14.32 -41.27 16.24
CA ILE A 97 -15.74 -41.52 16.52
C ILE A 97 -16.24 -42.74 15.73
N LYS A 98 -15.96 -42.80 14.42
CA LYS A 98 -16.35 -43.94 13.57
C LYS A 98 -15.77 -45.26 14.07
N ARG A 99 -14.51 -45.26 14.51
CA ARG A 99 -13.84 -46.45 15.06
C ARG A 99 -14.53 -46.94 16.33
N HIS A 100 -14.83 -46.05 17.27
CA HIS A 100 -15.52 -46.39 18.53
C HIS A 100 -16.95 -46.87 18.29
N LEU A 101 -17.67 -46.27 17.35
CA LEU A 101 -19.01 -46.72 16.94
C LEU A 101 -19.00 -48.12 16.32
N ALA A 102 -18.02 -48.42 15.45
CA ALA A 102 -17.92 -49.72 14.77
C ALA A 102 -17.74 -50.90 15.73
N VAL A 103 -17.01 -50.69 16.83
CA VAL A 103 -16.78 -51.71 17.87
C VAL A 103 -17.83 -51.66 19.00
N LYS A 104 -18.91 -50.89 18.84
CA LYS A 104 -19.97 -50.66 19.86
C LYS A 104 -19.44 -50.16 21.20
N ASN A 105 -18.29 -49.51 21.20
CA ASN A 105 -17.67 -48.97 22.40
C ASN A 105 -18.13 -47.53 22.63
N TYR A 106 -19.38 -47.39 23.07
CA TYR A 106 -20.02 -46.09 23.29
C TYR A 106 -19.42 -45.31 24.46
N ARG A 107 -18.78 -45.99 25.42
CA ARG A 107 -18.18 -45.37 26.61
C ARG A 107 -17.01 -44.46 26.24
N ASP A 108 -16.26 -44.83 25.20
CA ASP A 108 -15.04 -44.12 24.80
C ASP A 108 -15.28 -43.03 23.73
N ILE A 109 -16.53 -42.76 23.37
CA ILE A 109 -16.88 -41.68 22.44
C ILE A 109 -16.74 -40.30 23.10
N LEU A 110 -17.20 -40.15 24.36
CA LEU A 110 -17.12 -38.88 25.08
C LEU A 110 -15.66 -38.40 25.28
N PRO A 111 -14.72 -39.27 25.69
CA PRO A 111 -13.29 -38.92 25.75
C PRO A 111 -12.70 -38.39 24.43
N CYS A 112 -13.24 -38.76 23.27
CA CYS A 112 -12.77 -38.24 21.99
C CYS A 112 -12.99 -36.72 21.85
N PHE A 113 -13.91 -36.13 22.62
CA PHE A 113 -14.17 -34.69 22.65
C PHE A 113 -13.36 -33.98 23.74
N ASP A 114 -12.95 -34.69 24.79
CA ASP A 114 -12.14 -34.12 25.88
C ASP A 114 -10.73 -33.73 25.40
N ASP A 115 -10.23 -34.38 24.34
CA ASP A 115 -8.98 -34.02 23.67
C ASP A 115 -9.03 -32.64 22.97
N ILE A 116 -10.22 -32.06 22.78
CA ILE A 116 -10.41 -30.78 22.08
C ILE A 116 -10.76 -29.68 23.08
N ASP A 117 -9.76 -28.93 23.53
CA ASP A 117 -9.98 -27.68 24.26
C ASP A 117 -10.38 -26.56 23.29
N VAL A 118 -11.68 -26.38 23.10
CA VAL A 118 -12.26 -25.33 22.25
C VAL A 118 -11.81 -23.94 22.67
N LYS A 119 -11.63 -23.68 23.97
CA LYS A 119 -11.19 -22.36 24.47
C LYS A 119 -9.74 -22.11 24.07
N TYR A 120 -8.89 -23.13 24.15
CA TYR A 120 -7.52 -23.05 23.68
C TYR A 120 -7.45 -22.82 22.16
N GLU A 121 -8.21 -23.58 21.37
CA GLU A 121 -8.28 -23.41 19.91
C GLU A 121 -8.75 -22.00 19.54
N ARG A 122 -9.74 -21.45 20.23
CA ARG A 122 -10.20 -20.07 20.03
C ARG A 122 -9.13 -19.04 20.33
N LYS A 123 -8.41 -19.20 21.45
CA LYS A 123 -7.30 -18.33 21.82
C LYS A 123 -6.17 -18.42 20.80
N SER A 124 -5.91 -19.62 20.27
CA SER A 124 -4.98 -19.84 19.17
C SER A 124 -5.41 -19.08 17.92
N LEU A 125 -6.67 -19.21 17.51
CA LEU A 125 -7.25 -18.48 16.38
C LEU A 125 -7.06 -16.97 16.52
N CYS A 126 -7.39 -16.39 17.68
CA CYS A 126 -7.23 -14.95 17.90
C CYS A 126 -5.76 -14.52 17.86
N ARG A 127 -4.83 -15.32 18.40
CA ARG A 127 -3.39 -15.02 18.36
C ARG A 127 -2.85 -15.08 16.94
N ASP A 128 -3.25 -16.09 16.19
CA ASP A 128 -2.83 -16.28 14.80
C ASP A 128 -3.43 -15.15 13.93
N PHE A 129 -4.70 -14.81 14.15
CA PHE A 129 -5.33 -13.63 13.54
C PHE A 129 -4.54 -12.34 13.80
N ASP A 130 -4.27 -12.00 15.07
CA ASP A 130 -3.54 -10.78 15.42
C ASP A 130 -2.18 -10.72 14.70
N LYS A 131 -1.45 -11.85 14.70
CA LYS A 131 -0.13 -11.96 14.07
C LYS A 131 -0.19 -11.73 12.56
N TYR A 132 -1.07 -12.44 11.85
CA TYR A 132 -1.14 -12.36 10.40
C TYR A 132 -1.78 -11.05 9.93
N PHE A 133 -2.78 -10.56 10.66
CA PHE A 133 -3.41 -9.27 10.37
C PHE A 133 -2.42 -8.12 10.53
N LEU A 134 -1.64 -8.08 11.61
CA LEU A 134 -0.64 -7.03 11.82
C LEU A 134 0.55 -7.13 10.86
N LYS A 135 0.88 -8.33 10.35
CA LYS A 135 1.85 -8.48 9.26
C LYS A 135 1.32 -7.89 7.95
N ALA A 136 0.04 -8.09 7.66
CA ALA A 136 -0.63 -7.54 6.47
C ALA A 136 -0.90 -6.03 6.58
N PHE A 137 -1.18 -5.52 7.78
CA PHE A 137 -1.48 -4.12 8.06
C PHE A 137 -0.64 -3.58 9.24
N PRO A 138 0.67 -3.34 9.06
CA PRO A 138 1.58 -2.96 10.15
C PRO A 138 1.19 -1.67 10.88
N ASN A 139 0.63 -0.71 10.15
CA ASN A 139 0.22 0.59 10.69
C ASN A 139 -1.21 0.64 11.20
N PHE A 140 -1.94 -0.49 11.20
CA PHE A 140 -3.36 -0.54 11.53
C PHE A 140 -3.71 0.14 12.86
N VAL A 141 -2.96 -0.14 13.92
CA VAL A 141 -3.23 0.42 15.26
C VAL A 141 -3.07 1.94 15.25
N MET A 142 -2.07 2.44 14.52
CA MET A 142 -1.82 3.88 14.40
C MET A 142 -2.91 4.56 13.57
N GLU A 143 -3.25 4.00 12.40
CA GLU A 143 -4.34 4.47 11.54
C GLU A 143 -5.68 4.48 12.29
N PHE A 144 -5.96 3.42 13.07
CA PHE A 144 -7.16 3.33 13.89
C PHE A 144 -7.22 4.43 14.94
N ASN A 145 -6.13 4.67 15.65
CA ASN A 145 -6.05 5.70 16.68
C ASN A 145 -6.08 7.14 16.15
N ALA A 146 -5.65 7.35 14.90
CA ALA A 146 -5.75 8.65 14.23
C ALA A 146 -7.22 9.06 13.96
N MET A 147 -8.13 8.09 13.85
CA MET A 147 -9.57 8.35 13.67
C MET A 147 -10.28 8.72 14.98
N LEU A 148 -9.66 8.48 16.13
CA LEU A 148 -10.22 8.73 17.45
C LEU A 148 -9.74 10.08 18.00
N LYS A 149 -10.51 10.65 18.92
CA LYS A 149 -10.03 11.77 19.75
C LYS A 149 -8.82 11.32 20.57
N LYS A 150 -7.90 12.25 20.86
CA LYS A 150 -6.63 11.93 21.53
C LYS A 150 -6.82 11.24 22.87
N GLU A 151 -7.85 11.64 23.62
CA GLU A 151 -8.25 11.10 24.91
C GLU A 151 -8.92 9.72 24.83
N ASP A 152 -9.43 9.34 23.65
CA ASP A 152 -10.20 8.10 23.42
C ASP A 152 -9.36 7.01 22.70
N GLN A 153 -8.06 7.25 22.49
CA GLN A 153 -7.19 6.32 21.79
C GLN A 153 -7.04 4.98 22.53
N ILE A 154 -7.10 3.90 21.76
CA ILE A 154 -7.03 2.51 22.23
C ILE A 154 -5.74 1.88 21.75
N TRP A 155 -4.84 1.66 22.70
CA TRP A 155 -3.55 1.02 22.44
C TRP A 155 -3.54 -0.43 22.94
N PRO A 156 -2.88 -1.34 22.22
CA PRO A 156 -2.74 -2.73 22.65
C PRO A 156 -1.86 -2.85 23.90
N LYS A 157 -2.20 -3.79 24.78
CA LYS A 157 -1.44 -4.05 26.02
C LYS A 157 -0.04 -4.60 25.76
N ARG A 158 0.15 -5.28 24.63
CA ARG A 158 1.43 -5.86 24.19
C ARG A 158 1.58 -5.63 22.70
N ILE A 159 2.81 -5.33 22.27
CA ILE A 159 3.14 -5.20 20.85
C ILE A 159 2.83 -6.52 20.15
N GLY A 160 2.18 -6.46 18.99
CA GLY A 160 1.80 -7.64 18.20
C GLY A 160 0.53 -8.36 18.68
N GLN A 161 -0.22 -7.81 19.64
CA GLN A 161 -1.50 -8.36 20.09
C GLN A 161 -2.60 -7.30 19.98
N LEU A 162 -3.77 -7.68 19.47
CA LEU A 162 -4.92 -6.79 19.41
C LEU A 162 -5.81 -7.04 20.64
N ASN A 163 -6.38 -5.96 21.19
CA ASN A 163 -7.47 -6.08 22.15
C ASN A 163 -8.81 -6.29 21.43
N THR A 164 -9.87 -6.59 22.16
CA THR A 164 -11.18 -6.93 21.57
C THR A 164 -11.70 -5.85 20.63
N GLU A 165 -11.63 -4.58 21.02
CA GLU A 165 -12.08 -3.46 20.17
C GLU A 165 -11.28 -3.40 18.87
N LEU A 166 -9.94 -3.48 18.94
CA LEU A 166 -9.09 -3.50 17.76
C LEU A 166 -9.36 -4.72 16.86
N ARG A 167 -9.65 -5.90 17.43
CA ARG A 167 -10.02 -7.10 16.65
C ARG A 167 -11.33 -6.93 15.90
N ILE A 168 -12.35 -6.35 16.54
CA ILE A 168 -13.64 -6.08 15.89
C ILE A 168 -13.42 -5.19 14.66
N PHE A 169 -12.64 -4.12 14.81
CA PHE A 169 -12.34 -3.20 13.70
C PHE A 169 -11.39 -3.80 12.66
N ALA A 170 -10.47 -4.67 13.05
CA ALA A 170 -9.63 -5.42 12.13
C ALA A 170 -10.48 -6.36 11.25
N LEU A 171 -11.45 -7.07 11.84
CA LEU A 171 -12.41 -7.90 11.10
C LEU A 171 -13.27 -7.07 10.13
N MET A 172 -13.72 -5.89 10.56
CA MET A 172 -14.44 -4.96 9.70
C MET A 172 -13.57 -4.45 8.54
N LYS A 173 -12.27 -4.17 8.77
CA LYS A 173 -11.31 -3.80 7.71
C LYS A 173 -11.11 -4.92 6.69
N LEU A 174 -11.27 -6.18 7.08
CA LEU A 174 -11.28 -7.33 6.18
C LEU A 174 -12.63 -7.55 5.47
N GLY A 175 -13.63 -6.69 5.71
CA GLY A 175 -14.96 -6.79 5.12
C GLY A 175 -15.98 -7.60 5.92
N ILE A 176 -15.59 -8.17 7.06
CA ILE A 176 -16.50 -8.90 7.95
C ILE A 176 -17.18 -7.87 8.86
N THR A 177 -18.38 -7.45 8.48
CA THR A 177 -19.10 -6.36 9.16
C THR A 177 -20.31 -6.81 9.98
N ASP A 178 -20.82 -8.01 9.69
CA ASP A 178 -21.95 -8.63 10.37
C ASP A 178 -21.62 -8.95 11.84
N CYS A 179 -22.50 -8.54 12.75
CA CYS A 179 -22.30 -8.69 14.18
C CYS A 179 -22.35 -10.15 14.62
N GLU A 180 -23.14 -11.02 13.97
CA GLU A 180 -23.24 -12.43 14.31
C GLU A 180 -21.95 -13.17 13.97
N THR A 181 -21.39 -12.89 12.79
CA THR A 181 -20.14 -13.48 12.32
C THR A 181 -18.97 -13.06 13.21
N ILE A 182 -18.85 -11.77 13.52
CA ILE A 182 -17.82 -11.27 14.45
C ILE A 182 -17.99 -11.89 15.85
N ALA A 183 -19.23 -11.98 16.34
CA ALA A 183 -19.56 -12.60 17.62
C ALA A 183 -19.13 -14.07 17.67
N GLY A 184 -19.40 -14.84 16.62
CA GLY A 184 -18.98 -16.23 16.50
C GLY A 184 -17.46 -16.42 16.44
N ILE A 185 -16.73 -15.47 15.84
CA ILE A 185 -15.26 -15.49 15.79
C ILE A 185 -14.65 -15.16 17.16
N LEU A 186 -15.20 -14.16 17.87
CA LEU A 186 -14.62 -13.63 19.11
C LEU A 186 -15.23 -14.19 20.41
N GLU A 187 -16.22 -15.09 20.32
CA GLU A 187 -16.99 -15.65 21.45
C GLU A 187 -17.71 -14.59 22.30
N TYR A 188 -18.34 -13.63 21.62
CA TYR A 188 -19.26 -12.68 22.25
C TYR A 188 -20.69 -12.91 21.76
N SER A 189 -21.65 -12.22 22.37
CA SER A 189 -22.98 -12.09 21.77
C SER A 189 -22.96 -11.02 20.68
N ALA A 190 -23.85 -11.16 19.68
CA ALA A 190 -24.02 -10.14 18.65
C ALA A 190 -24.33 -8.76 19.25
N ASN A 191 -25.09 -8.72 20.35
CA ASN A 191 -25.38 -7.49 21.09
C ASN A 191 -24.10 -6.87 21.70
N THR A 192 -23.23 -7.68 22.31
CA THR A 192 -21.95 -7.18 22.83
C THR A 192 -21.09 -6.57 21.71
N ILE A 193 -21.02 -7.22 20.55
CA ILE A 193 -20.32 -6.67 19.37
C ILE A 193 -20.96 -5.36 18.90
N TYR A 194 -22.29 -5.30 18.83
CA TYR A 194 -23.03 -4.08 18.48
C TYR A 194 -22.70 -2.92 19.42
N VAL A 195 -22.71 -3.17 20.74
CA VAL A 195 -22.36 -2.17 21.76
C VAL A 195 -20.92 -1.69 21.58
N TYR A 196 -19.95 -2.58 21.35
CA TYR A 196 -18.57 -2.18 21.06
C TYR A 196 -18.48 -1.27 19.83
N LYS A 197 -19.14 -1.63 18.73
CA LYS A 197 -19.19 -0.81 17.51
C LYS A 197 -19.75 0.58 17.78
N MET A 198 -20.88 0.67 18.50
CA MET A 198 -21.52 1.95 18.82
C MET A 198 -20.65 2.82 19.74
N ARG A 199 -19.97 2.22 20.73
CA ARG A 199 -19.07 2.95 21.63
C ARG A 199 -17.90 3.58 20.88
N ILE A 200 -17.28 2.86 19.94
CA ILE A 200 -16.21 3.41 19.13
C ILE A 200 -16.74 4.47 18.16
N LYS A 201 -17.91 4.24 17.55
CA LYS A 201 -18.58 5.20 16.67
C LYS A 201 -18.75 6.58 17.34
N ALA A 202 -19.12 6.60 18.62
CA ALA A 202 -19.27 7.82 19.41
C ALA A 202 -17.95 8.54 19.74
N ARG A 203 -16.81 7.86 19.63
CA ARG A 203 -15.46 8.38 19.92
C ARG A 203 -14.70 8.84 18.66
N LEU A 204 -15.27 8.60 17.47
CA LEU A 204 -14.66 9.03 16.21
C LEU A 204 -14.62 10.55 16.12
N ASN A 205 -13.56 11.08 15.54
CA ASN A 205 -13.38 12.50 15.29
C ASN A 205 -13.98 12.95 13.93
N MET A 206 -15.04 12.26 13.47
CA MET A 206 -15.65 12.46 12.14
C MET A 206 -17.16 12.74 12.23
N PRO A 207 -17.76 13.47 11.27
CA PRO A 207 -19.20 13.72 11.23
C PRO A 207 -19.98 12.41 11.04
N ALA A 208 -21.18 12.33 11.64
CA ALA A 208 -21.95 11.09 11.77
C ALA A 208 -22.38 10.42 10.45
N ASP A 209 -22.38 11.15 9.33
CA ASP A 209 -22.89 10.71 8.03
C ASP A 209 -21.94 9.71 7.30
N ASP A 210 -20.66 9.62 7.69
CA ASP A 210 -19.63 8.78 7.02
C ASP A 210 -19.17 7.56 7.87
N THR A 211 -20.02 7.13 8.81
CA THR A 211 -19.62 6.21 9.90
C THR A 211 -20.07 4.76 9.72
N ASP A 212 -20.53 4.41 8.53
CA ASP A 212 -20.89 3.04 8.19
C ASP A 212 -19.62 2.23 7.94
N GLY A 213 -19.49 1.07 8.60
CA GLY A 213 -18.22 0.37 8.80
C GLY A 213 -17.42 -0.04 7.55
N VAL A 214 -18.05 -0.02 6.37
CA VAL A 214 -17.39 -0.26 5.06
C VAL A 214 -16.77 1.03 4.50
N THR A 215 -17.36 2.19 4.81
CA THR A 215 -16.90 3.52 4.37
C THR A 215 -15.75 4.03 5.24
N LEU A 216 -15.73 3.65 6.53
CA LEU A 216 -14.69 3.98 7.51
C LEU A 216 -13.26 3.56 7.09
N PHE A 217 -13.12 2.43 6.38
CA PHE A 217 -11.81 1.92 5.93
C PHE A 217 -11.60 2.02 4.41
N LYS A 218 -12.60 2.46 3.64
CA LYS A 218 -12.44 2.84 2.23
C LYS A 218 -11.94 4.27 2.05
N ALA A 219 -12.01 5.08 3.10
CA ALA A 219 -11.47 6.43 3.08
C ALA A 219 -9.94 6.43 3.03
N SER A 220 -9.39 7.23 2.12
CA SER A 220 -7.96 7.50 2.05
C SER A 220 -7.59 8.48 3.17
N PHE A 221 -6.44 8.29 3.81
CA PHE A 221 -5.92 9.25 4.79
C PHE A 221 -4.76 10.01 4.15
N ASP A 222 -4.70 11.33 4.33
CA ASP A 222 -3.56 12.13 3.86
C ASP A 222 -2.29 11.86 4.68
N GLU A 223 -1.14 12.39 4.26
CA GLU A 223 0.14 12.25 4.99
C GLU A 223 0.11 12.81 6.43
N ALA A 224 -0.92 13.59 6.78
CA ALA A 224 -1.15 14.12 8.12
C ALA A 224 -2.17 13.29 8.94
N GLY A 225 -2.64 12.15 8.41
CA GLY A 225 -3.60 11.27 9.06
C GLY A 225 -5.02 11.81 9.09
N ARG A 226 -5.35 12.83 8.28
CA ARG A 226 -6.71 13.36 8.17
C ARG A 226 -7.51 12.52 7.19
N TYR A 227 -8.79 12.35 7.49
CA TYR A 227 -9.76 11.71 6.61
C TYR A 227 -9.85 12.47 5.27
N VAL A 228 -9.67 11.76 4.17
CA VAL A 228 -9.93 12.24 2.81
C VAL A 228 -10.95 11.31 2.18
N LYS A 229 -12.12 11.87 1.87
CA LYS A 229 -13.17 11.15 1.15
C LYS A 229 -12.62 10.68 -0.19
N SER A 230 -12.62 9.37 -0.46
CA SER A 230 -12.35 8.88 -1.81
C SER A 230 -13.49 9.36 -2.71
N ALA A 231 -13.16 10.12 -3.76
CA ALA A 231 -14.10 10.50 -4.80
C ALA A 231 -14.69 9.27 -5.50
#